data_AF-A0A511TID6-F1
#
_entry.id   AF-A0A511TID6-F1
#
_cell.length_a   1.000
_cell.length_b   1.000
_cell.length_c   1.000
_cell.angle_alpha   90.00
_cell.angle_beta   90.00
_cell.angle_gamma   90.00
#
_symmetry.space_group_name_H-M   'P 1'
#
loop_
_entity.id
_entity.type
_entity.pdbx_description
1 polymer ?
#
loop_
_entity_poly.entity_id
_entity_poly.type
_entity_poly.pdbx_seq_one_letter_code
_entity_poly.pdbx_strand_id
1 'polypeptide(L)'
;MGRPKTFDEDAVLDRAIELFWTTGYHAVSVRDLEEGTGVLKGSLYAAFGDKRALFLATLRRYADNSAREIRELLTHGKDARAGLEHYLRVRGKDCTGPSRGRGCLLANTAAEVAPHDPEVRAVVGQSFEKLAAALAPALRESQEQGLISRRHDARELAAHLVVLVQGMSVVGKTEPDSALIRSSLRFALSLLEPDTPEKSR
;
A
#
# COMPACT_ATOMS: atom_id res chain seq x y z
N MET A 1 -31.18 -9.66 22.64
CA MET A 1 -31.30 -8.28 22.09
C MET A 1 -29.96 -7.58 22.30
N GLY A 2 -29.16 -7.45 21.23
CA GLY A 2 -27.81 -6.91 21.30
C GLY A 2 -27.81 -5.41 21.54
N ARG A 3 -27.08 -4.96 22.56
CA ARG A 3 -26.85 -3.55 22.87
C ARG A 3 -26.28 -2.84 21.61
N PRO A 4 -26.76 -1.64 21.24
CA PRO A 4 -26.29 -0.94 20.05
C PRO A 4 -24.77 -0.74 20.08
N LYS A 5 -24.11 -0.97 18.92
CA LYS A 5 -22.67 -0.70 18.73
C LYS A 5 -22.41 0.74 19.17
N THR A 6 -21.61 0.90 20.21
CA THR A 6 -21.44 2.18 20.92
C THR A 6 -20.41 3.09 20.26
N PHE A 7 -19.79 2.63 19.16
CA PHE A 7 -18.74 3.32 18.41
C PHE A 7 -18.75 2.85 16.94
N ASP A 8 -18.11 3.63 16.07
CA ASP A 8 -17.89 3.30 14.67
C ASP A 8 -16.62 2.44 14.52
N GLU A 9 -16.79 1.19 14.09
CA GLU A 9 -15.69 0.23 13.90
C GLU A 9 -14.69 0.68 12.83
N ASP A 10 -15.17 1.35 11.78
CA ASP A 10 -14.32 1.83 10.69
C ASP A 10 -13.41 2.98 11.19
N ALA A 11 -13.98 3.89 11.97
CA ALA A 11 -13.22 4.96 12.61
C ALA A 11 -12.17 4.41 13.60
N VAL A 12 -12.51 3.37 14.36
CA VAL A 12 -11.55 2.69 15.25
C VAL A 12 -10.41 2.06 14.45
N LEU A 13 -10.72 1.38 13.35
CA LEU A 13 -9.69 0.78 12.50
C LEU A 13 -8.78 1.82 11.86
N ASP A 14 -9.31 2.98 11.41
CA ASP A 14 -8.48 4.07 10.89
C ASP A 14 -7.52 4.62 11.95
N ARG A 15 -7.97 4.78 13.19
CA ARG A 15 -7.09 5.19 14.30
C ARG A 15 -6.05 4.12 14.64
N ALA A 16 -6.45 2.85 14.60
CA ALA A 16 -5.54 1.74 14.81
C ALA A 16 -4.48 1.65 13.70
N ILE A 17 -4.80 1.99 12.44
CA ILE A 17 -3.82 2.08 11.34
C ILE A 17 -2.71 3.04 11.75
N GLU A 18 -3.04 4.26 12.18
CA GLU A 18 -2.04 5.27 12.53
C GLU A 18 -1.13 4.83 13.69
N LEU A 19 -1.70 4.19 14.72
CA LEU A 19 -0.96 3.66 15.87
C LEU A 19 -0.02 2.54 15.45
N PHE A 20 -0.53 1.51 14.78
CA PHE A 20 0.28 0.37 14.35
C PHE A 20 1.33 0.76 13.30
N TRP A 21 1.04 1.73 12.44
CA TRP A 21 1.98 2.20 11.43
C TRP A 21 3.12 3.02 12.02
N THR A 22 2.85 3.83 13.03
CA THR A 22 3.86 4.70 13.64
C THR A 22 4.69 3.98 14.69
N THR A 23 4.06 3.14 15.51
CA THR A 23 4.70 2.53 16.68
C THR A 23 5.05 1.06 16.46
N GLY A 24 4.41 0.37 15.52
CA GLY A 24 4.64 -1.05 15.24
C GLY A 24 3.80 -1.99 16.11
N TYR A 25 3.50 -3.18 15.59
CA TYR A 25 2.59 -4.14 16.23
C TYR A 25 3.04 -4.52 17.65
N HIS A 26 4.31 -4.81 17.86
CA HIS A 26 4.80 -5.27 19.17
C HIS A 26 4.83 -4.17 20.22
N ALA A 27 5.16 -2.93 19.84
CA ALA A 27 5.32 -1.82 20.78
C ALA A 27 4.00 -1.11 21.12
N VAL A 28 2.97 -1.15 20.27
CA VAL A 28 1.64 -0.59 20.62
C VAL A 28 1.00 -1.41 21.74
N SER A 29 0.78 -0.83 22.91
CA SER A 29 0.05 -1.50 23.98
C SER A 29 -1.47 -1.43 23.76
N VAL A 30 -2.22 -2.25 24.50
CA VAL A 30 -3.70 -2.18 24.49
C VAL A 30 -4.18 -0.84 25.06
N ARG A 31 -3.43 -0.29 26.03
CA ARG A 31 -3.71 1.03 26.58
C ARG A 31 -3.54 2.13 25.54
N ASP A 32 -2.49 2.06 24.71
CA ASP A 32 -2.30 3.02 23.61
C ASP A 32 -3.44 2.93 22.59
N LEU A 33 -3.96 1.72 22.35
CA LEU A 33 -5.15 1.53 21.50
C LEU A 33 -6.40 2.16 22.14
N GLU A 34 -6.61 1.99 23.45
CA GLU A 34 -7.73 2.65 24.15
C GLU A 34 -7.64 4.17 24.06
N GLU A 35 -6.46 4.73 24.35
CA GLU A 35 -6.21 6.17 24.34
C GLU A 35 -6.33 6.75 22.91
N GLY A 36 -5.78 6.08 21.90
CA GLY A 36 -5.78 6.58 20.53
C GLY A 36 -7.07 6.32 19.74
N THR A 37 -7.87 5.32 20.13
CA THR A 37 -9.18 5.04 19.50
C THR A 37 -10.35 5.64 20.26
N GLY A 38 -10.16 5.98 21.55
CA GLY A 38 -11.23 6.42 22.45
C GLY A 38 -12.16 5.29 22.91
N VAL A 39 -11.80 4.02 22.65
CA VAL A 39 -12.64 2.85 22.95
C VAL A 39 -11.96 1.96 23.98
N LEU A 40 -12.66 1.67 25.08
CA LEU A 40 -12.14 0.82 26.15
C LEU A 40 -11.83 -0.61 25.67
N LYS A 41 -10.84 -1.26 26.29
CA LYS A 41 -10.33 -2.59 25.98
C LYS A 41 -11.44 -3.63 25.89
N GLY A 42 -12.37 -3.61 26.85
CA GLY A 42 -13.51 -4.53 26.87
C GLY A 42 -14.37 -4.42 25.60
N SER A 43 -14.60 -3.21 25.12
CA SER A 43 -15.34 -2.93 23.89
C SER A 43 -14.54 -3.27 22.63
N LEU A 44 -13.24 -2.96 22.61
CA LEU A 44 -12.34 -3.36 21.52
C LEU A 44 -12.30 -4.88 21.37
N TYR A 45 -12.13 -5.61 22.47
CA TYR A 45 -12.05 -7.08 22.43
C TYR A 45 -13.40 -7.74 22.20
N ALA A 46 -14.50 -7.12 22.64
CA ALA A 46 -15.84 -7.59 22.27
C ALA A 46 -16.10 -7.47 20.76
N ALA A 47 -15.58 -6.43 20.09
CA ALA A 47 -15.79 -6.22 18.66
C ALA A 47 -14.79 -6.99 17.78
N PHE A 48 -13.52 -7.02 18.18
CA PHE A 48 -12.44 -7.54 17.34
C PHE A 48 -11.79 -8.80 17.89
N GLY A 49 -12.14 -9.26 19.10
CA GLY A 49 -11.56 -10.42 19.76
C GLY A 49 -10.37 -10.05 20.65
N ASP A 50 -9.21 -9.83 20.03
CA ASP A 50 -7.99 -9.44 20.75
C ASP A 50 -7.16 -8.44 19.94
N LYS A 51 -5.98 -8.06 20.46
CA LYS A 51 -5.07 -7.13 19.76
C LYS A 51 -4.61 -7.68 18.41
N ARG A 52 -4.41 -8.99 18.28
CA ARG A 52 -3.94 -9.63 17.04
C ARG A 52 -5.04 -9.62 15.99
N ALA A 53 -6.27 -9.95 16.35
CA ALA A 53 -7.42 -9.92 15.46
C ALA A 53 -7.79 -8.48 15.05
N LEU A 54 -7.68 -7.50 15.97
CA LEU A 54 -7.74 -6.08 15.62
C LEU A 54 -6.66 -5.69 14.60
N PHE A 55 -5.41 -6.11 14.82
CA PHE A 55 -4.31 -5.83 13.90
C PHE A 55 -4.55 -6.45 12.51
N LEU A 56 -5.03 -7.68 12.42
CA LEU A 56 -5.40 -8.32 11.15
C LEU A 56 -6.50 -7.53 10.42
N ALA A 57 -7.51 -7.04 11.15
CA ALA A 57 -8.56 -6.19 10.59
C ALA A 57 -7.99 -4.84 10.10
N THR A 58 -7.07 -4.23 10.84
CA THR A 58 -6.34 -3.02 10.46
C THR A 58 -5.57 -3.22 9.16
N LEU A 59 -4.83 -4.33 9.00
CA LEU A 59 -4.07 -4.62 7.78
C LEU A 59 -4.98 -4.76 6.56
N ARG A 60 -6.13 -5.44 6.70
CA ARG A 60 -7.12 -5.58 5.64
C ARG A 60 -7.69 -4.21 5.23
N ARG A 61 -8.08 -3.39 6.21
CA ARG A 61 -8.59 -2.03 5.96
C ARG A 61 -7.54 -1.15 5.30
N TYR A 62 -6.29 -1.20 5.76
CA TYR A 62 -5.19 -0.46 5.14
C TYR A 62 -5.04 -0.86 3.67
N ALA A 63 -5.05 -2.16 3.36
CA ALA A 63 -4.96 -2.64 1.98
C ALA A 63 -6.16 -2.21 1.12
N ASP A 64 -7.37 -2.21 1.67
CA ASP A 64 -8.58 -1.72 0.98
C ASP A 64 -8.52 -0.22 0.70
N ASN A 65 -8.07 0.57 1.67
CA ASN A 65 -7.85 2.00 1.52
C ASN A 65 -6.77 2.29 0.46
N SER A 66 -5.63 1.59 0.51
CA SER A 66 -4.57 1.74 -0.48
C SER A 66 -5.00 1.30 -1.89
N ALA A 67 -5.79 0.23 -2.01
CA ALA A 67 -6.31 -0.19 -3.32
C ALA A 67 -7.33 0.81 -3.88
N ARG A 68 -8.14 1.44 -3.02
CA ARG A 68 -9.04 2.53 -3.41
C ARG A 68 -8.25 3.76 -3.87
N GLU A 69 -7.26 4.18 -3.10
CA GLU A 69 -6.37 5.28 -3.46
C GLU A 69 -5.64 5.03 -4.78
N ILE A 70 -5.17 3.80 -5.03
CA ILE A 70 -4.61 3.43 -6.35
C ILE A 70 -5.60 3.73 -7.46
N ARG A 71 -6.85 3.25 -7.34
CA ARG A 71 -7.87 3.46 -8.38
C ARG A 71 -8.16 4.94 -8.60
N GLU A 72 -8.21 5.74 -7.53
CA GLU A 72 -8.40 7.20 -7.61
C GLU A 72 -7.22 7.90 -8.30
N LEU A 73 -5.99 7.51 -7.99
CA LEU A 73 -4.80 8.05 -8.65
C LEU A 73 -4.76 7.69 -10.14
N LEU A 74 -5.24 6.50 -10.52
CA LEU A 74 -5.29 6.06 -11.90
C LEU A 74 -6.32 6.83 -12.76
N THR A 75 -7.31 7.48 -12.16
CA THR A 75 -8.24 8.35 -12.91
C THR A 75 -7.69 9.75 -13.17
N HIS A 76 -6.48 10.06 -12.69
CA HIS A 76 -5.86 11.37 -12.91
C HIS A 76 -5.16 11.44 -14.28
N GLY A 77 -5.36 12.53 -15.00
CA GLY A 77 -4.71 12.79 -16.28
C GLY A 77 -5.62 12.53 -17.48
N LYS A 78 -5.02 12.50 -18.67
CA LYS A 78 -5.74 12.43 -19.94
C LYS A 78 -6.01 11.00 -20.44
N ASP A 79 -5.27 10.03 -19.93
CA ASP A 79 -5.30 8.62 -20.35
C ASP A 79 -4.77 7.70 -19.23
N ALA A 80 -4.92 6.39 -19.39
CA ALA A 80 -4.52 5.39 -18.38
C ALA A 80 -3.02 5.41 -18.07
N ARG A 81 -2.17 5.73 -19.06
CA ARG A 81 -0.73 5.90 -18.86
C ARG A 81 -0.44 7.09 -17.96
N ALA A 82 -1.08 8.23 -18.19
CA ALA A 82 -0.91 9.41 -17.35
C ALA A 82 -1.30 9.13 -15.89
N GLY A 83 -2.35 8.34 -15.67
CA GLY A 83 -2.73 7.87 -14.33
C GLY A 83 -1.68 7.00 -13.66
N LEU A 84 -1.08 6.06 -14.40
CA LEU A 84 0.02 5.22 -13.92
C LEU A 84 1.27 6.05 -13.59
N GLU A 85 1.64 6.99 -14.45
CA GLU A 85 2.75 7.91 -14.18
C GLU A 85 2.47 8.77 -12.94
N HIS A 86 1.23 9.24 -12.78
CA HIS A 86 0.81 10.00 -11.62
C HIS A 86 0.93 9.18 -10.33
N TYR A 87 0.40 7.95 -10.33
CA TYR A 87 0.55 7.00 -9.23
C TYR A 87 2.01 6.82 -8.81
N LEU A 88 2.90 6.50 -9.75
CA LEU A 88 4.32 6.29 -9.46
C LEU A 88 4.98 7.54 -8.88
N ARG A 89 4.65 8.73 -9.40
CA ARG A 89 5.17 10.00 -8.89
C ARG A 89 4.68 10.31 -7.49
N VAL A 90 3.42 10.03 -7.17
CA VAL A 90 2.88 10.19 -5.81
C VAL A 90 3.61 9.26 -4.85
N ARG A 91 3.74 7.97 -5.19
CA ARG A 91 4.48 7.01 -4.35
C ARG A 91 5.96 7.37 -4.19
N GLY A 92 6.60 7.88 -5.24
CA GLY A 92 7.96 8.40 -5.16
C GLY A 92 8.09 9.58 -4.19
N LYS A 93 7.14 10.53 -4.22
CA LYS A 93 7.10 11.67 -3.30
C LYS A 93 6.86 11.25 -1.86
N ASP A 94 5.99 10.28 -1.62
CA ASP A 94 5.75 9.74 -0.28
C ASP A 94 7.04 9.18 0.36
N CYS A 95 7.93 8.62 -0.48
CA CYS A 95 9.21 8.06 -0.04
C CYS A 95 10.30 9.11 0.23
N THR A 96 10.16 10.34 -0.27
CA THR A 96 11.15 11.43 -0.07
C THR A 96 10.60 12.60 0.76
N GLY A 97 9.30 12.60 1.06
CA GLY A 97 8.59 13.69 1.73
C GLY A 97 8.61 13.64 3.27
N PRO A 98 7.78 14.47 3.92
CA PRO A 98 7.61 14.46 5.38
C PRO A 98 7.07 13.13 5.92
N SER A 99 6.28 12.40 5.12
CA SER A 99 5.70 11.09 5.44
C SER A 99 6.69 9.92 5.34
N ARG A 100 7.91 10.13 4.80
CA ARG A 100 8.87 9.07 4.48
C ARG A 100 9.25 8.17 5.66
N GLY A 101 9.29 8.74 6.87
CA GLY A 101 9.80 8.05 8.06
C GLY A 101 9.01 6.79 8.42
N ARG A 102 7.74 6.70 8.00
CA ARG A 102 6.86 5.58 8.33
C ARG A 102 6.94 4.42 7.33
N GLY A 103 7.36 4.68 6.08
CA GLY A 103 7.29 3.72 4.96
C GLY A 103 5.88 3.14 4.77
N CYS A 104 5.75 1.92 4.28
CA CYS A 104 4.45 1.25 4.12
C CYS A 104 4.15 0.31 5.31
N LEU A 105 2.94 0.37 5.87
CA LEU A 105 2.52 -0.51 6.96
C LEU A 105 2.64 -2.00 6.58
N LEU A 106 2.24 -2.37 5.37
CA LEU A 106 2.34 -3.75 4.88
C LEU A 106 3.79 -4.20 4.75
N ALA A 107 4.67 -3.36 4.20
CA ALA A 107 6.09 -3.68 4.07
C ALA A 107 6.77 -3.85 5.44
N ASN A 108 6.48 -2.96 6.39
CA ASN A 108 6.99 -3.07 7.76
C ASN A 108 6.53 -4.38 8.42
N THR A 109 5.24 -4.69 8.28
CA THR A 109 4.63 -5.91 8.84
C THR A 109 5.20 -7.17 8.19
N ALA A 110 5.46 -7.13 6.88
CA ALA A 110 6.10 -8.23 6.14
C ALA A 110 7.50 -8.55 6.68
N ALA A 111 8.27 -7.52 7.05
CA ALA A 111 9.62 -7.68 7.57
C ALA A 111 9.63 -8.13 9.03
N GLU A 112 8.72 -7.61 9.86
CA GLU A 112 8.83 -7.70 11.32
C GLU A 112 7.92 -8.78 11.95
N VAL A 113 6.69 -8.95 11.43
CA VAL A 113 5.67 -9.82 12.06
C VAL A 113 5.40 -11.09 11.26
N ALA A 114 5.31 -10.98 9.93
CA ALA A 114 5.00 -12.10 9.03
C ALA A 114 5.93 -13.32 9.14
N PRO A 115 7.25 -13.19 9.46
CA PRO A 115 8.10 -14.36 9.68
C PRO A 115 7.66 -15.24 10.86
N HIS A 116 6.95 -14.66 11.84
CA HIS A 116 6.60 -15.31 13.10
C HIS A 116 5.09 -15.60 13.24
N ASP A 117 4.24 -15.01 12.40
CA ASP A 117 2.78 -15.23 12.43
C ASP A 117 2.25 -15.63 11.02
N PRO A 118 1.90 -16.92 10.81
CA PRO A 118 1.42 -17.41 9.52
C PRO A 118 0.16 -16.72 9.00
N GLU A 119 -0.73 -16.25 9.88
CA GLU A 119 -1.97 -15.59 9.46
C GLU A 119 -1.70 -14.16 9.03
N VAL A 120 -0.85 -13.43 9.77
CA VAL A 120 -0.37 -12.10 9.36
C VAL A 120 0.35 -12.20 8.01
N ARG A 121 1.21 -13.23 7.83
CA ARG A 121 1.87 -13.49 6.55
C ARG A 121 0.86 -13.67 5.41
N ALA A 122 -0.18 -14.47 5.63
CA ALA A 122 -1.22 -14.67 4.63
C ALA A 122 -1.97 -13.37 4.29
N VAL A 123 -2.35 -12.58 5.30
CA VAL A 123 -3.05 -11.29 5.10
C VAL A 123 -2.17 -10.27 4.38
N VAL A 124 -0.89 -10.19 4.72
CA VAL A 124 0.06 -9.30 4.04
C VAL A 124 0.28 -9.72 2.59
N GLY A 125 0.43 -11.03 2.32
CA GLY A 125 0.53 -11.56 0.96
C GLY A 125 -0.70 -11.22 0.11
N GLN A 126 -1.90 -11.51 0.62
CA GLN A 126 -3.18 -11.17 -0.04
C GLN A 126 -3.32 -9.66 -0.25
N SER A 127 -2.81 -8.85 0.68
CA SER A 127 -2.81 -7.39 0.56
C SER A 127 -1.94 -6.93 -0.61
N PHE A 128 -0.73 -7.47 -0.79
CA PHE A 128 0.10 -7.11 -1.94
C PHE A 128 -0.52 -7.55 -3.27
N GLU A 129 -1.11 -8.74 -3.33
CA GLU A 129 -1.87 -9.20 -4.50
C GLU A 129 -3.03 -8.25 -4.83
N LYS A 130 -3.77 -7.79 -3.81
CA LYS A 130 -4.84 -6.80 -3.97
C LYS A 130 -4.35 -5.48 -4.56
N LEU A 131 -3.19 -4.98 -4.12
CA LEU A 131 -2.60 -3.76 -4.67
C LEU A 131 -2.18 -3.96 -6.14
N ALA A 132 -1.60 -5.10 -6.49
CA ALA A 132 -1.22 -5.41 -7.87
C ALA A 132 -2.47 -5.53 -8.76
N ALA A 133 -3.52 -6.20 -8.27
CA ALA A 133 -4.79 -6.31 -8.98
C ALA A 133 -5.46 -4.95 -9.22
N ALA A 134 -5.22 -3.94 -8.37
CA ALA A 134 -5.73 -2.59 -8.58
C ALA A 134 -5.01 -1.82 -9.71
N LEU A 135 -3.75 -2.15 -10.02
CA LEU A 135 -2.96 -1.53 -11.09
C LEU A 135 -3.16 -2.20 -12.46
N ALA A 136 -3.36 -3.51 -12.48
CA ALA A 136 -3.37 -4.31 -13.70
C ALA A 136 -4.37 -3.84 -14.78
N PRO A 137 -5.60 -3.36 -14.45
CA PRO A 137 -6.53 -2.86 -15.46
C PRO A 137 -5.99 -1.66 -16.24
N ALA A 138 -5.41 -0.67 -15.57
CA ALA A 138 -4.86 0.52 -16.23
C ALA A 138 -3.63 0.20 -17.09
N LEU A 139 -2.80 -0.76 -16.67
CA LEU A 139 -1.69 -1.26 -17.47
C LEU A 139 -2.19 -1.94 -18.75
N ARG A 140 -3.20 -2.82 -18.63
CA ARG A 140 -3.79 -3.49 -19.79
C ARG A 140 -4.43 -2.49 -20.75
N GLU A 141 -5.20 -1.54 -20.23
CA GLU A 141 -5.83 -0.49 -21.04
C GLU A 141 -4.77 0.33 -21.79
N SER A 142 -3.70 0.73 -21.11
CA SER A 142 -2.59 1.48 -21.71
C SER A 142 -1.89 0.67 -22.82
N GLN A 143 -1.76 -0.65 -22.65
CA GLN A 143 -1.22 -1.55 -23.66
C GLN A 143 -2.17 -1.70 -24.85
N GLU A 144 -3.46 -1.86 -24.61
CA GLU A 144 -4.50 -1.96 -25.64
C GLU A 144 -4.52 -0.72 -26.53
N GLN A 145 -4.34 0.46 -25.93
CA GLN A 145 -4.26 1.75 -26.63
C GLN A 145 -2.87 2.05 -27.25
N GLY A 146 -1.87 1.19 -27.04
CA GLY A 146 -0.51 1.40 -27.54
C GLY A 146 0.26 2.54 -26.86
N LEU A 147 -0.20 2.99 -25.68
CA LEU A 147 0.43 4.05 -24.91
C LEU A 147 1.71 3.58 -24.19
N ILE A 148 1.78 2.29 -23.86
CA ILE A 148 2.92 1.61 -23.24
C ILE A 148 3.24 0.30 -23.98
N SER A 149 4.48 -0.18 -23.85
CA SER A 149 4.97 -1.43 -24.45
C SER A 149 4.15 -2.65 -24.05
N ARG A 150 3.98 -3.60 -24.99
CA ARG A 150 3.38 -4.92 -24.75
C ARG A 150 4.41 -6.01 -24.45
N ARG A 151 5.68 -5.65 -24.28
CA ARG A 151 6.77 -6.59 -24.00
C ARG A 151 6.56 -7.40 -22.72
N HIS A 152 5.88 -6.82 -21.73
CA HIS A 152 5.62 -7.44 -20.43
C HIS A 152 4.12 -7.65 -20.23
N ASP A 153 3.73 -8.76 -19.62
CA ASP A 153 2.33 -8.99 -19.22
C ASP A 153 1.89 -7.93 -18.19
N ALA A 154 0.66 -7.43 -18.33
CA ALA A 154 0.13 -6.37 -17.46
C ALA A 154 0.08 -6.77 -15.98
N ARG A 155 -0.19 -8.05 -15.66
CA ARG A 155 -0.24 -8.54 -14.28
C ARG A 155 1.16 -8.68 -13.71
N GLU A 156 2.11 -9.19 -14.49
CA GLU A 156 3.52 -9.27 -14.10
C GLU A 156 4.10 -7.87 -13.84
N LEU A 157 3.84 -6.92 -14.73
CA LEU A 157 4.25 -5.54 -14.56
C LEU A 157 3.59 -4.90 -13.33
N ALA A 158 2.30 -5.14 -13.08
CA ALA A 158 1.63 -4.68 -11.86
C ALA A 158 2.29 -5.22 -10.59
N ALA A 159 2.58 -6.53 -10.54
CA ALA A 159 3.25 -7.16 -9.41
C ALA A 159 4.65 -6.55 -9.19
N HIS A 160 5.41 -6.36 -10.27
CA HIS A 160 6.72 -5.72 -10.22
C HIS A 160 6.66 -4.29 -9.66
N LEU A 161 5.72 -3.48 -10.14
CA LEU A 161 5.55 -2.10 -9.66
C LEU A 161 5.21 -2.05 -8.17
N VAL A 162 4.35 -2.97 -7.67
CA VAL A 162 4.06 -3.07 -6.24
C VAL A 162 5.32 -3.37 -5.44
N VAL A 163 6.10 -4.37 -5.85
CA VAL A 163 7.37 -4.74 -5.18
C VAL A 163 8.36 -3.57 -5.19
N LEU A 164 8.50 -2.88 -6.32
CA LEU A 164 9.38 -1.72 -6.46
C LEU A 164 8.95 -0.60 -5.51
N VAL A 165 7.65 -0.28 -5.41
CA VAL A 165 7.12 0.72 -4.47
C VAL A 165 7.39 0.33 -3.02
N GLN A 166 7.29 -0.96 -2.66
CA GLN A 166 7.64 -1.40 -1.30
C GLN A 166 9.14 -1.23 -1.03
N GLY A 167 10.01 -1.56 -1.99
CA GLY A 167 11.44 -1.32 -1.91
C GLY A 167 11.78 0.16 -1.69
N MET A 168 11.16 1.06 -2.47
CA MET A 168 11.32 2.50 -2.28
C MET A 168 10.82 2.96 -0.90
N SER A 169 9.70 2.41 -0.41
CA SER A 169 9.12 2.76 0.89
C SER A 169 10.03 2.36 2.07
N VAL A 170 10.81 1.28 1.91
CA VAL A 170 11.80 0.85 2.92
C VAL A 170 13.05 1.70 2.82
N VAL A 171 13.62 1.86 1.62
CA VAL A 171 14.85 2.64 1.41
C VAL A 171 14.64 4.11 1.75
N GLY A 172 13.45 4.68 1.51
CA GLY A 172 13.12 6.08 1.82
C GLY A 172 13.16 6.45 3.30
N LYS A 173 13.19 5.45 4.18
CA LYS A 173 13.38 5.67 5.61
C LYS A 173 14.81 6.09 5.97
N THR A 174 15.79 5.79 5.11
CA THR A 174 17.20 6.00 5.46
C THR A 174 17.66 7.43 5.18
N GLU A 175 17.17 8.06 4.10
CA GLU A 175 17.60 9.40 3.69
C GLU A 175 16.48 10.20 3.01
N PRO A 176 16.35 11.51 3.27
CA PRO A 176 15.29 12.34 2.70
C PRO A 176 15.34 12.50 1.18
N ASP A 177 16.54 12.57 0.59
CA ASP A 177 16.74 12.80 -0.85
C ASP A 177 17.57 11.66 -1.47
N SER A 178 17.05 10.44 -1.34
CA SER A 178 17.75 9.23 -1.81
C SER A 178 17.86 9.18 -3.34
N ALA A 179 19.10 9.22 -3.85
CA ALA A 179 19.38 9.01 -5.27
C ALA A 179 18.90 7.64 -5.77
N LEU A 180 18.88 6.62 -4.89
CA LEU A 180 18.38 5.28 -5.19
C LEU A 180 16.87 5.30 -5.47
N ILE A 181 16.08 6.04 -4.69
CA ILE A 181 14.64 6.20 -4.94
C ILE A 181 14.42 6.94 -6.25
N ARG A 182 15.13 8.06 -6.47
CA ARG A 182 15.02 8.81 -7.74
C ARG A 182 15.37 7.92 -8.95
N SER A 183 16.38 7.08 -8.83
CA SER A 183 16.77 6.13 -9.88
C SER A 183 15.71 5.06 -10.10
N SER A 184 15.18 4.46 -9.02
CA SER A 184 14.15 3.43 -9.09
C SER A 184 12.85 3.97 -9.71
N LEU A 185 12.45 5.19 -9.34
CA LEU A 185 11.28 5.86 -9.93
C LEU A 185 11.48 6.15 -11.42
N ARG A 186 12.66 6.63 -11.84
CA ARG A 186 12.96 6.83 -13.27
C ARG A 186 12.87 5.52 -14.04
N PHE A 187 13.42 4.43 -13.48
CA PHE A 187 13.35 3.12 -14.09
C PHE A 187 11.90 2.63 -14.20
N ALA A 188 11.10 2.75 -13.13
CA ALA A 188 9.68 2.40 -13.15
C ALA A 188 8.89 3.18 -14.21
N LEU A 189 9.17 4.48 -14.38
CA LEU A 189 8.54 5.30 -15.41
C LEU A 189 8.96 4.87 -16.83
N SER A 190 10.21 4.43 -17.04
CA SER A 190 10.66 3.93 -18.35
C SER A 190 9.95 2.64 -18.77
N LEU A 191 9.45 1.85 -17.82
CA LEU A 191 8.64 0.66 -18.12
C LEU A 191 7.25 1.02 -18.70
N LEU A 192 6.85 2.30 -18.61
CA LEU A 192 5.61 2.84 -19.17
C LEU A 192 5.84 3.55 -20.51
N GLU A 193 7.00 3.36 -21.14
CA GLU A 193 7.25 3.89 -22.48
C GLU A 193 6.65 2.95 -23.54
N PRO A 194 6.13 3.49 -24.67
CA PRO A 194 5.67 2.68 -25.78
C PRO A 194 6.87 2.04 -26.48
N ASP A 195 6.61 0.96 -27.22
CA ASP A 195 7.63 0.39 -28.08
C ASP A 195 8.09 1.46 -29.09
N THR A 196 9.39 1.70 -29.16
CA THR A 196 9.94 2.60 -30.19
C THR A 196 9.71 1.91 -31.53
N PRO A 197 9.09 2.56 -32.53
CA PRO A 197 8.92 1.94 -33.84
C PRO A 197 10.31 1.55 -34.36
N GLU A 198 10.51 0.26 -34.64
CA GLU A 198 11.69 -0.22 -35.34
C GLU A 198 11.86 0.64 -36.59
N LYS A 199 12.96 1.39 -36.66
CA LYS A 199 13.35 2.05 -37.92
C LYS A 199 13.58 0.93 -38.92
N SER A 200 12.59 0.67 -39.77
CA SER A 200 12.73 -0.17 -40.95
C SER A 200 14.03 0.19 -41.67
N ARG A 201 14.95 -0.78 -41.77
CA ARG A 201 16.14 -0.72 -42.61
C ARG A 201 15.78 -1.17 -44.02
#